data_AF-A0A8H5J8F8-F1
#
_entry.id   AF-A0A8H5J8F8-F1
#
_cell.length_a   1.000
_cell.length_b   1.000
_cell.length_c   1.000
_cell.angle_alpha   90.00
_cell.angle_beta   90.00
_cell.angle_gamma   90.00
#
_symmetry.space_group_name_H-M   'P 1'
#
loop_
_entity.id
_entity.type
_entity.pdbx_description
1 polymer ?
#
loop_
_entity_poly.entity_id
_entity_poly.type
_entity_poly.pdbx_seq_one_letter_code
_entity_poly.pdbx_strand_id
1 'polypeptide(L)'
;MTLYLMKTMKFSMDEKLGAVAPRDTSSNETLDFTFGDLTLNIRLANFLAKTPVKSGVDGVAYCKVVYYEDSTSIILGDDFLRGASVVYDWGNMEISLAQYNSKGAEDDIYEIVRDGPGASAATGVLTMYLKFD
;
A
#
# COMPACT_ATOMS: atom_id res chain seq x y z
N MET A 1 5.14 -16.97 4.19
CA MET A 1 4.93 -15.83 3.29
C MET A 1 5.78 -14.62 3.70
N THR A 2 5.75 -14.20 4.97
CA THR A 2 6.53 -13.08 5.54
C THR A 2 8.03 -13.14 5.25
N LEU A 3 8.67 -14.31 5.42
CA LEU A 3 10.12 -14.49 5.18
C LEU A 3 10.53 -14.32 3.71
N TYR A 4 9.64 -14.65 2.76
CA TYR A 4 9.90 -14.51 1.33
C TYR A 4 9.84 -13.05 0.91
N LEU A 5 8.85 -12.30 1.41
CA LEU A 5 8.72 -10.86 1.17
C LEU A 5 9.93 -10.09 1.72
N MET A 6 10.37 -10.40 2.95
CA MET A 6 11.54 -9.77 3.57
C MET A 6 12.82 -9.98 2.74
N LYS A 7 13.02 -11.18 2.20
CA LYS A 7 14.19 -11.50 1.37
C LYS A 7 14.15 -10.78 0.02
N THR A 8 12.99 -10.68 -0.62
CA THR A 8 12.81 -10.02 -1.91
C THR A 8 12.97 -8.50 -1.81
N MET A 9 12.50 -7.90 -0.70
CA MET A 9 12.51 -6.44 -0.48
C MET A 9 13.73 -5.92 0.27
N LYS A 10 14.75 -6.79 0.49
CA LYS A 10 15.97 -6.47 1.25
C LYS A 10 15.70 -5.92 2.65
N PHE A 11 14.63 -6.40 3.28
CA PHE A 11 14.34 -6.06 4.66
C PHE A 11 15.24 -6.88 5.58
N SER A 12 15.80 -6.24 6.60
CA SER A 12 16.50 -6.89 7.69
C SER A 12 15.72 -6.74 8.99
N MET A 13 15.95 -7.64 9.94
CA MET A 13 15.40 -7.53 11.28
C MET A 13 16.42 -6.86 12.19
N ASP A 14 15.97 -5.82 12.90
CA ASP A 14 16.68 -5.19 14.00
C ASP A 14 15.93 -5.48 15.31
N GLU A 15 16.64 -5.86 16.37
CA GLU A 15 16.03 -6.28 17.63
C GLU A 15 15.21 -5.17 18.32
N LYS A 16 15.48 -3.90 18.03
CA LYS A 16 14.79 -2.76 18.64
C LYS A 16 13.78 -2.11 17.71
N LEU A 17 14.08 -2.08 16.42
CA LEU A 17 13.27 -1.39 15.41
C LEU A 17 12.31 -2.34 14.68
N GLY A 18 12.50 -3.65 14.78
CA GLY A 18 11.78 -4.65 13.99
C GLY A 18 12.31 -4.71 12.56
N ALA A 19 11.44 -4.99 11.58
CA ALA A 19 11.85 -4.96 10.18
C ALA A 19 12.29 -3.55 9.73
N VAL A 20 13.45 -3.46 9.08
CA VAL A 20 14.02 -2.23 8.54
C VAL A 20 14.48 -2.42 7.10
N ALA A 21 14.51 -1.32 6.34
CA ALA A 21 15.00 -1.26 4.98
C ALA A 21 15.95 -0.06 4.82
N PRO A 22 16.99 -0.14 3.97
CA PRO A 22 17.79 1.03 3.66
C PRO A 22 16.92 2.14 3.05
N ARG A 23 17.14 3.39 3.48
CA ARG A 23 16.34 4.54 3.03
C ARG A 23 16.46 4.76 1.52
N ASP A 24 17.63 4.47 0.97
CA ASP A 24 17.93 4.69 -0.45
C ASP A 24 17.38 3.58 -1.36
N THR A 25 16.86 2.48 -0.78
CA THR A 25 16.16 1.41 -1.53
C THR A 25 14.84 1.91 -2.13
N SER A 26 14.40 3.14 -1.84
CA SER A 26 12.98 3.51 -1.90
C SER A 26 12.55 4.56 -2.92
N SER A 27 13.44 5.17 -3.73
CA SER A 27 12.97 6.27 -4.58
C SER A 27 12.09 5.81 -5.76
N ASN A 28 12.37 4.65 -6.35
CA ASN A 28 11.69 4.15 -7.56
C ASN A 28 11.12 2.73 -7.47
N GLU A 29 11.41 1.97 -6.39
CA GLU A 29 10.84 0.63 -6.22
C GLU A 29 9.34 0.69 -5.85
N THR A 30 8.58 -0.30 -6.30
CA THR A 30 7.13 -0.39 -6.08
C THR A 30 6.72 -1.75 -5.55
N LEU A 31 5.62 -1.75 -4.80
CA LEU A 31 4.83 -2.92 -4.43
C LEU A 31 3.63 -2.98 -5.35
N ASP A 32 3.53 -4.06 -6.11
CA ASP A 32 2.47 -4.25 -7.09
C ASP A 32 1.29 -4.98 -6.45
N PHE A 33 0.12 -4.35 -6.48
CA PHE A 33 -1.13 -4.91 -5.98
C PHE A 33 -2.07 -5.18 -7.15
N THR A 34 -2.37 -6.44 -7.39
CA THR A 34 -3.23 -6.87 -8.50
C THR A 34 -4.62 -7.27 -8.00
N PHE A 35 -5.64 -6.66 -8.59
CA PHE A 35 -7.07 -6.89 -8.34
C PHE A 35 -7.75 -7.26 -9.67
N GLY A 36 -7.84 -8.55 -9.95
CA GLY A 36 -8.21 -9.04 -11.28
C GLY A 36 -7.24 -8.53 -12.34
N ASP A 37 -7.74 -7.77 -13.32
CA ASP A 37 -6.94 -7.20 -14.41
C ASP A 37 -6.31 -5.83 -14.07
N LEU A 38 -6.68 -5.22 -12.94
CA LEU A 38 -6.10 -3.97 -12.47
C LEU A 38 -4.83 -4.25 -11.67
N THR A 39 -3.73 -3.57 -11.99
CA THR A 39 -2.51 -3.56 -11.17
C THR A 39 -2.16 -2.15 -10.76
N LEU A 40 -1.97 -1.92 -9.46
CA LEU A 40 -1.53 -0.66 -8.88
C LEU A 40 -0.08 -0.78 -8.44
N ASN A 41 0.77 0.15 -8.86
CA ASN A 41 2.18 0.21 -8.50
C ASN A 41 2.37 1.23 -7.38
N ILE A 42 2.37 0.77 -6.13
CA ILE A 42 2.48 1.64 -4.94
C ILE A 42 3.95 1.76 -4.56
N ARG A 43 4.47 2.99 -4.40
CA ARG A 43 5.88 3.18 -4.06
C ARG A 43 6.22 2.50 -2.74
N LEU A 44 7.33 1.76 -2.72
CA LEU A 44 7.82 1.11 -1.50
C LEU A 44 8.06 2.14 -0.38
N ALA A 45 8.46 3.36 -0.73
CA ALA A 45 8.61 4.47 0.21
C ALA A 45 7.37 4.77 1.06
N ASN A 46 6.16 4.45 0.59
CA ASN A 46 4.93 4.69 1.36
C ASN A 46 4.84 3.80 2.62
N PHE A 47 5.48 2.62 2.57
CA PHE A 47 5.50 1.61 3.62
C PHE A 47 6.67 1.80 4.60
N LEU A 48 7.48 2.85 4.41
CA LEU A 48 8.66 3.13 5.20
C LEU A 48 8.44 4.32 6.15
N ALA A 49 8.65 4.09 7.43
CA ALA A 49 8.63 5.12 8.47
C ALA A 49 10.06 5.57 8.82
N LYS A 50 10.25 6.88 8.96
CA LYS A 50 11.53 7.45 9.42
C LYS A 50 11.81 6.98 10.84
N THR A 51 13.07 6.61 11.10
CA THR A 51 13.55 6.29 12.44
C THR A 51 14.44 7.42 12.96
N PRO A 52 14.60 7.57 14.29
CA PRO A 52 15.55 8.53 14.86
C PRO A 52 17.02 8.14 14.61
N VAL A 53 17.27 6.92 14.12
CA VAL A 53 18.62 6.43 13.82
C VAL A 53 19.11 7.06 12.52
N LYS A 54 20.21 7.81 12.61
CA LYS A 54 20.79 8.52 11.47
C LYS A 54 21.43 7.56 10.47
N SER A 55 22.17 6.58 10.99
CA SER A 55 22.83 5.50 10.23
C SER A 55 23.02 4.27 11.12
N GLY A 56 23.00 3.08 10.51
CA GLY A 56 23.45 1.83 11.10
C GLY A 56 24.98 1.79 11.26
N VAL A 57 25.48 0.69 11.81
CA VAL A 57 26.93 0.47 12.03
C VAL A 57 27.72 0.43 10.72
N ASP A 58 27.05 0.08 9.62
CA ASP A 58 27.57 0.09 8.26
C ASP A 58 27.53 1.47 7.58
N GLY A 59 27.07 2.51 8.29
CA GLY A 59 26.94 3.87 7.77
C GLY A 59 25.66 4.12 6.97
N VAL A 60 24.83 3.11 6.74
CA VAL A 60 23.61 3.20 5.92
C VAL A 60 22.45 3.75 6.75
N ALA A 61 21.68 4.70 6.20
CA ALA A 61 20.47 5.18 6.84
C ALA A 61 19.31 4.19 6.66
N TYR A 62 18.64 3.81 7.75
CA TYR A 62 17.54 2.86 7.72
C TYR A 62 16.18 3.51 8.03
N CYS A 63 15.14 3.00 7.39
CA CYS A 63 13.74 3.26 7.71
C CYS A 63 13.11 2.00 8.28
N LYS A 64 12.15 2.16 9.17
CA LYS A 64 11.34 1.05 9.69
C LYS A 64 10.29 0.68 8.64
N VAL A 65 10.07 -0.60 8.42
CA VAL A 65 8.94 -1.09 7.63
C VAL A 65 7.71 -1.10 8.51
N VAL A 66 6.60 -0.54 8.04
CA VAL A 66 5.32 -0.59 8.76
C VAL A 66 4.66 -1.93 8.46
N TYR A 67 4.51 -2.77 9.48
CA TYR A 67 3.80 -4.05 9.38
C TYR A 67 3.27 -4.45 10.76
N TYR A 68 2.30 -5.37 10.76
CA TYR A 68 1.74 -5.97 11.97
C TYR A 68 2.08 -7.46 11.97
N GLU A 69 2.83 -7.92 12.98
CA GLU A 69 3.31 -9.30 13.07
C GLU A 69 2.18 -10.32 13.23
N ASP A 70 1.17 -9.96 14.03
CA ASP A 70 0.08 -10.86 14.41
C ASP A 70 -1.16 -10.73 13.52
N SER A 71 -1.05 -10.09 12.35
CA SER A 71 -2.20 -9.88 11.47
C SER A 71 -2.63 -11.20 10.82
N THR A 72 -3.88 -11.60 11.04
CA THR A 72 -4.51 -12.75 10.35
C THR A 72 -5.15 -12.36 9.00
N SER A 73 -5.16 -11.06 8.68
CA SER A 73 -5.71 -10.50 7.45
C SER A 73 -4.79 -9.39 6.92
N ILE A 74 -4.77 -9.22 5.61
CA ILE A 74 -4.03 -8.12 4.97
C ILE A 74 -4.89 -6.87 5.05
N ILE A 75 -4.35 -5.81 5.65
CA ILE A 75 -5.00 -4.50 5.73
C ILE A 75 -4.24 -3.55 4.81
N LEU A 76 -4.95 -2.97 3.85
CA LEU A 76 -4.41 -1.94 2.96
C LEU A 76 -4.75 -0.58 3.56
N GLY A 77 -3.81 -0.03 4.33
CA GLY A 77 -3.98 1.20 5.08
C GLY A 77 -3.51 2.45 4.34
N ASP A 78 -3.19 3.50 5.10
CA ASP A 78 -2.70 4.79 4.58
C ASP A 78 -1.46 4.66 3.67
N ASP A 79 -0.59 3.69 3.94
CA ASP A 79 0.56 3.34 3.10
C ASP A 79 0.16 2.94 1.67
N PHE A 80 -0.90 2.14 1.53
CA PHE A 80 -1.50 1.83 0.24
C PHE A 80 -2.32 3.00 -0.33
N LEU A 81 -3.20 3.59 0.49
CA LEU A 81 -4.15 4.64 0.07
C LEU A 81 -3.45 5.90 -0.44
N ARG A 82 -2.23 6.21 0.02
CA ARG A 82 -1.43 7.32 -0.53
C ARG A 82 -1.02 7.11 -2.00
N GLY A 83 -1.06 5.89 -2.52
CA GLY A 83 -0.76 5.57 -3.92
C GLY A 83 -1.97 5.20 -4.77
N ALA A 84 -3.17 5.18 -4.20
CA ALA A 84 -4.39 4.75 -4.87
C ALA A 84 -5.51 5.78 -4.68
N SER A 85 -6.29 6.00 -5.73
CA SER A 85 -7.61 6.65 -5.61
C SER A 85 -8.65 5.56 -5.40
N VAL A 86 -9.46 5.71 -4.34
CA VAL A 86 -10.44 4.68 -3.94
C VAL A 86 -11.82 5.31 -3.86
N VAL A 87 -12.78 4.68 -4.52
CA VAL A 87 -14.20 5.03 -4.44
C VAL A 87 -14.96 3.87 -3.81
N TYR A 88 -15.68 4.14 -2.72
CA TYR A 88 -16.54 3.18 -2.05
C TYR A 88 -17.98 3.44 -2.47
N ASP A 89 -18.55 2.57 -3.30
CA ASP A 89 -19.95 2.65 -3.72
C ASP A 89 -20.78 1.61 -2.96
N TRP A 90 -21.42 2.07 -1.88
CA TRP A 90 -22.29 1.21 -1.08
C TRP A 90 -23.57 0.80 -1.83
N GLY A 91 -24.07 1.64 -2.73
CA GLY A 91 -25.29 1.36 -3.48
C GLY A 91 -25.13 0.17 -4.42
N ASN A 92 -23.95 0.03 -5.01
CA ASN A 92 -23.58 -1.08 -5.88
C ASN A 92 -22.73 -2.16 -5.19
N MET A 93 -22.41 -1.99 -3.90
CA MET A 93 -21.50 -2.85 -3.12
C MET A 93 -20.15 -3.06 -3.82
N GLU A 94 -19.59 -1.99 -4.38
CA GLU A 94 -18.34 -2.01 -5.16
C GLU A 94 -17.27 -1.11 -4.52
N ILE A 95 -16.01 -1.52 -4.69
CA ILE A 95 -14.85 -0.67 -4.48
C ILE A 95 -14.18 -0.46 -5.83
N SER A 96 -14.15 0.76 -6.33
CA SER A 96 -13.45 1.10 -7.57
C SER A 96 -12.09 1.72 -7.24
N LEU A 97 -11.06 1.29 -7.95
CA LEU A 97 -9.66 1.64 -7.70
C LEU A 97 -9.00 2.23 -8.95
N ALA A 98 -8.10 3.20 -8.73
CA ALA A 98 -7.21 3.74 -9.76
C ALA A 98 -5.85 4.10 -9.17
N GLN A 99 -4.82 4.18 -10.01
CA GLN A 99 -3.50 4.68 -9.59
C GLN A 99 -3.59 6.17 -9.24
N TYR A 100 -3.07 6.56 -8.07
CA TYR A 100 -3.05 7.98 -7.68
C TYR A 100 -2.12 8.80 -8.60
N ASN A 101 -2.62 9.93 -9.09
CA ASN A 101 -1.83 10.87 -9.88
C ASN A 101 -1.23 11.97 -9.00
N SER A 102 0.08 11.88 -8.75
CA SER A 102 0.82 12.86 -7.95
C SER A 102 1.12 14.20 -8.66
N LYS A 103 0.87 14.31 -9.98
CA LYS A 103 1.30 15.49 -10.76
C LYS A 103 0.38 16.71 -10.64
N GLY A 104 -0.73 16.61 -9.90
CA GLY A 104 -1.72 17.69 -9.79
C GLY A 104 -2.38 17.92 -11.15
N ALA A 105 -3.61 17.42 -11.31
CA ALA A 105 -4.47 17.87 -12.41
C ALA A 105 -5.42 18.94 -11.86
N GLU A 106 -6.07 19.69 -12.74
CA GLU A 106 -7.24 20.46 -12.32
C GLU A 106 -8.30 19.50 -11.79
N ASP A 107 -9.04 19.94 -10.77
CA ASP A 107 -10.12 19.16 -10.19
C ASP A 107 -11.23 18.99 -11.22
N ASP A 108 -11.48 17.75 -11.65
CA ASP A 108 -12.58 17.38 -12.53
C ASP A 108 -13.50 16.41 -11.78
N ILE A 109 -14.42 16.98 -11.01
CA ILE A 109 -15.24 16.27 -10.02
C ILE A 109 -16.60 15.94 -10.63
N TYR A 110 -16.92 14.64 -10.68
CA TYR A 110 -18.21 14.13 -11.17
C TYR A 110 -19.00 13.48 -10.04
N GLU A 111 -20.34 13.54 -10.15
CA GLU A 111 -21.22 12.74 -9.32
C GLU A 111 -21.02 11.25 -9.64
N ILE A 112 -21.05 10.41 -8.61
CA ILE A 112 -20.98 8.95 -8.76
C ILE A 112 -22.38 8.47 -9.15
N VAL A 113 -22.68 8.53 -10.45
CA VAL A 113 -23.95 8.04 -11.02
C VAL A 113 -23.80 6.60 -11.55
N ARG A 114 -22.57 6.22 -11.98
CA ARG A 114 -22.02 4.90 -12.38
C ARG A 114 -20.48 4.97 -12.42
N ASP A 115 -19.78 3.85 -12.65
CA ASP A 115 -18.32 3.70 -12.79
C ASP A 115 -17.60 5.00 -13.18
N GLY A 116 -16.82 5.55 -12.23
CA GLY A 116 -16.11 6.81 -12.43
C GLY A 116 -15.01 6.69 -13.50
N PRO A 117 -14.72 7.77 -14.27
CA PRO A 117 -13.71 7.72 -15.32
C PRO A 117 -12.33 7.33 -14.78
N GLY A 118 -11.75 6.27 -15.33
CA GLY A 118 -10.40 5.80 -15.00
C GLY A 118 -10.29 4.93 -13.74
N ALA A 119 -11.39 4.63 -13.07
CA ALA A 119 -11.43 3.65 -11.99
C ALA A 119 -12.00 2.32 -12.50
N SER A 120 -11.43 1.21 -12.02
CA SER A 120 -11.94 -0.14 -12.31
C SER A 120 -12.41 -0.80 -11.03
N ALA A 121 -13.48 -1.59 -11.13
CA ALA A 121 -13.96 -2.43 -10.04
C ALA A 121 -12.84 -3.35 -9.53
N ALA A 122 -12.60 -3.33 -8.22
CA ALA A 122 -11.72 -4.28 -7.58
C ALA A 122 -12.37 -5.68 -7.61
N THR A 123 -11.75 -6.62 -8.31
CA THR A 123 -12.23 -8.00 -8.42
C THR A 123 -11.26 -8.97 -7.74
N GLY A 124 -11.76 -10.16 -7.35
CA GLY A 124 -10.95 -11.17 -6.65
C GLY A 124 -10.69 -10.89 -5.16
N VAL A 125 -11.37 -9.90 -4.58
CA VAL A 125 -11.32 -9.60 -3.14
C VAL A 125 -12.33 -10.51 -2.41
N LEU A 126 -11.89 -11.21 -1.37
CA LEU A 126 -12.76 -12.04 -0.53
C LEU A 126 -13.75 -11.14 0.22
N THR A 127 -15.04 -11.26 -0.08
CA THR A 127 -16.09 -10.53 0.64
C THR A 127 -16.31 -11.19 1.99
N MET A 128 -15.69 -10.66 3.04
CA MET A 128 -15.95 -11.10 4.41
C MET A 128 -17.13 -10.29 4.97
N TYR A 129 -18.34 -10.79 4.77
CA TYR A 129 -19.51 -10.23 5.44
C TYR A 129 -19.44 -10.59 6.94
N LEU A 130 -19.12 -9.60 7.78
CA LEU A 130 -19.50 -9.69 9.19
C LEU A 130 -21.01 -9.56 9.25
N LYS A 131 -21.69 -10.70 9.41
CA LYS A 131 -23.11 -10.72 9.70
C LYS A 131 -23.27 -10.16 11.11
N PHE A 132 -23.77 -8.93 11.21
CA PHE A 132 -24.26 -8.40 12.47
C PHE A 132 -25.70 -8.91 12.62
N ASP A 133 -25.87 -9.91 13.47
CA ASP A 133 -27.20 -10.39 13.92
C ASP A 133 -27.84 -9.36 14.87
#